data_AF-X1QFE6-F1
#
_entry.id   AF-X1QFE6-F1
#
_cell.length_a   1.000
_cell.length_b   1.000
_cell.length_c   1.000
_cell.angle_alpha   90.00
_cell.angle_beta   90.00
_cell.angle_gamma   90.00
#
_symmetry.space_group_name_H-M   'P 1'
#
loop_
_entity.id
_entity.type
_entity.pdbx_description
1 polymer ?
#
loop_
_entity_poly.entity_id
_entity_poly.type
_entity_poly.pdbx_seq_one_letter_code
_entity_poly.pdbx_strand_id
1 'polypeptide(L)'
;MTDNRNDFVKMLKQKRIMAELTLHQLSVASGVSASHLGRIERGERYPSARILRKLATPLGFEESELFTLADYMTPPTKGEEPPSTRLDPYVAKVLSEEPVEIQRTVIGIFTILKSMTKGSSNIEFREYAHRKYPELDEDIITMIEDILEHPQSAG
;
A
#
# COMPACT_ATOMS: atom_id res chain seq x y z
N MET A 1 -23.72 -14.00 12.35
CA MET A 1 -22.60 -13.41 11.60
C MET A 1 -21.33 -13.42 12.46
N THR A 2 -20.84 -14.61 12.85
CA THR A 2 -19.81 -14.75 13.90
C THR A 2 -18.67 -15.71 13.53
N ASP A 3 -18.59 -16.19 12.28
CA ASP A 3 -17.69 -17.29 11.90
C ASP A 3 -16.28 -16.85 11.47
N ASN A 4 -16.16 -15.71 10.77
CA ASN A 4 -14.91 -15.32 10.11
C ASN A 4 -13.71 -15.15 11.08
N ARG A 5 -13.95 -14.58 12.28
CA ARG A 5 -12.88 -14.42 13.29
C ARG A 5 -12.42 -15.74 13.89
N ASN A 6 -13.35 -16.67 14.10
CA ASN A 6 -13.01 -18.00 14.63
C ASN A 6 -12.26 -18.82 13.58
N ASP A 7 -12.63 -18.68 12.31
CA ASP A 7 -11.95 -19.36 11.22
C ASP A 7 -10.53 -18.83 11.01
N PHE A 8 -10.32 -17.52 11.14
CA PHE A 8 -8.97 -16.93 11.17
C PHE A 8 -8.11 -17.51 12.29
N VAL A 9 -8.65 -17.62 13.51
CA VAL A 9 -7.95 -18.20 14.66
C VAL A 9 -7.60 -19.67 14.44
N LYS A 10 -8.53 -20.47 13.89
CA LYS A 10 -8.28 -21.87 13.53
C LYS A 10 -7.17 -21.96 12.47
N MET A 11 -7.19 -21.07 11.47
CA MET A 11 -6.20 -21.01 10.40
C MET A 11 -4.80 -20.70 10.95
N LEU A 12 -4.66 -19.73 11.87
CA LEU A 12 -3.38 -19.45 12.55
C LEU A 12 -2.82 -20.70 13.25
N LYS A 13 -3.68 -21.42 13.99
CA LYS A 13 -3.30 -22.66 14.66
C LYS A 13 -2.86 -23.73 13.65
N GLN A 14 -3.60 -23.89 12.55
CA GLN A 14 -3.26 -24.84 11.48
C GLN A 14 -1.90 -24.51 10.86
N LYS A 15 -1.65 -23.24 10.54
CA LYS A 15 -0.35 -22.80 9.98
C LYS A 15 0.81 -23.08 10.92
N ARG A 16 0.65 -22.86 12.23
CA ARG A 16 1.66 -23.25 13.22
C ARG A 16 1.94 -24.76 13.18
N ILE A 17 0.90 -25.59 13.13
CA ILE A 17 1.03 -27.05 13.09
C ILE A 17 1.68 -27.51 11.79
N MET A 18 1.33 -26.91 10.64
CA MET A 18 1.94 -27.20 9.35
C MET A 18 3.42 -26.80 9.27
N ALA A 19 3.81 -25.76 10.02
CA ALA A 19 5.22 -25.38 10.20
C ALA A 19 5.94 -26.24 11.25
N GLU A 20 5.29 -27.28 11.80
CA GLU A 20 5.80 -28.17 12.85
C GLU A 20 6.26 -27.45 14.13
N LEU A 21 5.72 -26.26 14.38
CA LEU A 21 6.08 -25.44 15.54
C LEU A 21 5.20 -25.79 16.74
N THR A 22 5.81 -26.02 17.89
CA THR A 22 5.11 -25.97 19.17
C THR A 22 4.74 -24.52 19.53
N LEU A 23 3.79 -24.33 20.45
CA LEU A 23 3.48 -22.99 20.99
C LEU A 23 4.71 -22.30 21.60
N HIS A 24 5.60 -23.08 22.23
CA HIS A 24 6.85 -22.56 22.79
C HIS A 24 7.81 -22.11 21.70
N GLN A 25 8.02 -22.90 20.64
CA GLN A 25 8.91 -22.50 19.54
C GLN A 25 8.39 -21.26 18.81
N LEU A 26 7.08 -21.17 18.54
CA LEU A 26 6.48 -19.96 17.99
C LEU A 26 6.64 -18.76 18.94
N SER A 27 6.55 -19.00 20.25
CA SER A 27 6.75 -17.97 21.26
C SER A 27 8.15 -17.36 21.20
N VAL A 28 9.17 -18.21 21.12
CA VAL A 28 10.56 -17.80 20.97
C VAL A 28 10.77 -17.03 19.66
N ALA A 29 10.25 -17.55 18.55
CA ALA A 29 10.43 -16.94 17.23
C ALA A 29 9.73 -15.57 17.08
N SER A 30 8.54 -15.42 17.64
CA SER A 30 7.72 -14.19 17.53
C SER A 30 7.94 -13.18 18.66
N GLY A 31 8.55 -13.60 19.77
CA GLY A 31 8.63 -12.79 20.99
C GLY A 31 7.26 -12.48 21.60
N VAL A 32 6.27 -13.37 21.41
CA VAL A 32 4.94 -13.34 22.03
C VAL A 32 4.84 -14.51 22.99
N SER A 33 4.38 -14.31 24.23
CA SER A 33 4.40 -15.40 25.22
C SER A 33 3.50 -16.58 24.83
N ALA A 34 3.97 -17.81 25.09
CA ALA A 34 3.24 -19.04 24.80
C ALA A 34 1.83 -19.07 25.43
N SER A 35 1.68 -18.50 26.64
CA SER A 35 0.36 -18.33 27.28
C SER A 35 -0.57 -17.45 26.44
N HIS A 36 -0.08 -16.32 25.91
CA HIS A 36 -0.90 -15.43 25.08
C HIS A 36 -1.25 -16.08 23.74
N LEU A 37 -0.29 -16.76 23.10
CA LEU A 37 -0.55 -17.53 21.88
C LEU A 37 -1.61 -18.61 22.09
N GLY A 38 -1.55 -19.34 23.21
CA GLY A 38 -2.56 -20.34 23.56
C GLY A 38 -3.97 -19.73 23.71
N ARG A 39 -4.09 -18.54 24.30
CA ARG A 39 -5.38 -17.83 24.40
C ARG A 39 -5.89 -17.39 23.02
N ILE A 40 -4.99 -16.95 22.15
CA ILE A 40 -5.32 -16.61 20.76
C ILE A 40 -5.86 -17.84 20.02
N GLU A 41 -5.14 -18.97 20.05
CA GLU A 41 -5.53 -20.20 19.32
C GLU A 41 -6.81 -20.85 19.84
N ARG A 42 -7.27 -20.51 21.05
CA ARG A 42 -8.56 -20.93 21.60
C ARG A 42 -9.69 -19.93 21.33
N GLY A 43 -9.39 -18.80 20.70
CA GLY A 43 -10.37 -17.74 20.40
C GLY A 43 -10.72 -16.86 21.60
N GLU A 44 -10.02 -17.00 22.74
CA GLU A 44 -10.26 -16.19 23.94
C GLU A 44 -9.79 -14.74 23.75
N ARG A 45 -8.82 -14.51 22.86
CA ARG A 45 -8.29 -13.19 22.51
C ARG A 45 -8.04 -13.10 21.00
N TYR A 46 -8.47 -12.00 20.40
CA TYR A 46 -8.10 -11.68 19.03
C TYR A 46 -6.73 -10.97 19.02
N PRO A 47 -5.79 -11.35 18.13
CA PRO A 47 -4.47 -10.73 18.07
C PRO A 47 -4.58 -9.29 17.56
N SER A 48 -3.83 -8.36 18.16
CA SER A 48 -3.71 -7.00 17.64
C SER A 48 -2.77 -6.95 16.44
N ALA A 49 -2.83 -5.87 15.65
CA ALA A 49 -1.92 -5.64 14.52
C ALA A 49 -0.43 -5.84 14.87
N ARG A 50 0.00 -5.35 16.05
CA ARG A 50 1.38 -5.54 16.54
C ARG A 50 1.72 -7.01 16.76
N ILE A 51 0.77 -7.80 17.26
CA ILE A 51 0.95 -9.25 17.44
C ILE A 51 0.94 -9.96 16.10
N LEU A 52 0.07 -9.59 15.17
CA LEU A 52 0.04 -10.13 13.81
C LEU A 52 1.38 -9.91 13.08
N ARG A 53 1.95 -8.70 13.15
CA ARG A 53 3.28 -8.40 12.57
C ARG A 53 4.37 -9.32 13.12
N LYS A 54 4.36 -9.56 14.42
CA LYS A 54 5.30 -10.48 15.08
C LYS A 54 5.11 -11.94 14.70
N LEU A 55 3.88 -12.32 14.31
CA LEU A 55 3.52 -13.69 13.93
C LEU A 55 3.69 -13.97 12.44
N ALA A 56 3.68 -12.94 11.59
CA ALA A 56 3.74 -13.08 10.14
C ALA A 56 4.94 -13.91 9.69
N THR A 57 6.16 -13.43 9.93
CA THR A 57 7.39 -14.13 9.50
C THR A 57 7.54 -15.53 10.11
N PRO A 58 7.36 -15.75 11.44
CA PRO A 58 7.46 -17.09 12.02
C PRO A 58 6.44 -18.11 11.49
N LEU A 59 5.28 -17.65 11.00
CA LEU A 59 4.25 -18.51 10.41
C LEU A 59 4.32 -18.56 8.87
N GLY A 60 5.32 -17.92 8.26
CA GLY A 60 5.52 -17.92 6.81
C GLY A 60 4.49 -17.11 6.04
N PHE A 61 3.99 -16.02 6.63
CA PHE A 61 3.09 -15.07 5.97
C PHE A 61 3.82 -13.78 5.59
N GLU A 62 3.40 -13.19 4.47
CA GLU A 62 3.59 -11.77 4.24
C GLU A 62 2.69 -10.97 5.20
N GLU A 63 3.20 -9.83 5.70
CA GLU A 63 2.47 -9.05 6.70
C GLU A 63 1.12 -8.56 6.17
N SER A 64 1.09 -8.05 4.93
CA SER A 64 -0.12 -7.56 4.27
C SER A 64 -1.19 -8.65 4.09
N GLU A 65 -0.76 -9.87 3.77
CA GLU A 65 -1.65 -11.04 3.66
C GLU A 65 -2.30 -11.34 5.01
N LEU A 66 -1.49 -11.43 6.08
CA LEU A 66 -2.01 -11.77 7.40
C LEU A 66 -2.94 -10.70 7.95
N PHE A 67 -2.66 -9.42 7.68
CA PHE A 67 -3.51 -8.30 8.09
C PHE A 67 -4.83 -8.29 7.34
N THR A 68 -4.81 -8.66 6.07
CA THR A 68 -6.02 -8.84 5.25
C THR A 68 -6.90 -9.96 5.81
N LEU A 69 -6.31 -11.13 6.07
CA LEU A 69 -7.01 -12.28 6.64
C LEU A 69 -7.59 -11.99 8.02
N ALA A 70 -6.95 -11.08 8.77
CA ALA A 70 -7.39 -10.65 10.09
C ALA A 70 -8.34 -9.44 10.06
N ASP A 71 -8.79 -9.01 8.89
CA ASP A 71 -9.72 -7.88 8.70
C ASP A 71 -9.16 -6.53 9.22
N TYR A 72 -7.83 -6.42 9.32
CA TYR A 72 -7.12 -5.18 9.66
C TYR A 72 -6.77 -4.34 8.43
N MET A 73 -6.84 -4.93 7.24
CA MET A 73 -6.63 -4.28 5.96
C MET A 73 -7.64 -4.83 4.97
N THR A 74 -8.24 -3.96 4.18
CA THR A 74 -8.94 -4.39 2.98
C THR A 74 -7.87 -4.85 2.00
N PRO A 75 -7.96 -6.04 1.39
CA PRO A 75 -7.01 -6.42 0.36
C PRO A 75 -7.07 -5.33 -0.73
N PRO A 76 -5.93 -4.95 -1.34
CA PRO A 76 -6.01 -4.34 -2.66
C PRO A 76 -6.74 -5.38 -3.49
N THR A 77 -7.99 -5.10 -3.83
CA THR A 77 -8.82 -5.98 -4.62
C THR A 77 -8.00 -6.35 -5.84
N LYS A 78 -7.75 -7.65 -6.05
CA LYS A 78 -7.15 -8.19 -7.29
C LYS A 78 -8.07 -8.00 -8.51
N GLY A 79 -8.82 -6.89 -8.54
CA GLY A 79 -9.99 -6.65 -9.38
C GLY A 79 -10.70 -5.31 -9.12
N GLU A 80 -10.16 -4.37 -8.34
CA GLU A 80 -10.41 -2.96 -8.67
C GLU A 80 -9.52 -2.66 -9.88
N GLU A 81 -10.02 -3.01 -11.06
CA GLU A 81 -9.85 -2.05 -12.13
C GLU A 81 -10.38 -0.71 -11.58
N PRO A 82 -9.59 0.38 -11.65
CA PRO A 82 -10.14 1.70 -11.37
C PRO A 82 -11.43 1.84 -12.17
N PRO A 83 -12.50 2.42 -11.58
CA PRO A 83 -13.89 2.31 -12.05
C PRO A 83 -13.92 2.32 -13.56
N SER A 84 -14.10 1.14 -14.18
CA SER A 84 -13.81 0.84 -15.60
C SER A 84 -13.33 2.07 -16.34
N THR A 85 -12.07 2.47 -16.09
CA THR A 85 -11.58 3.75 -16.60
C THR A 85 -11.17 3.51 -18.04
N ARG A 86 -12.19 3.23 -18.86
CA ARG A 86 -12.08 3.31 -20.31
C ARG A 86 -11.50 4.68 -20.56
N LEU A 87 -10.44 4.71 -21.36
CA LEU A 87 -9.97 5.97 -21.91
C LEU A 87 -11.19 6.70 -22.47
N ASP A 88 -11.28 7.99 -22.20
CA ASP A 88 -12.27 8.84 -22.83
C ASP A 88 -12.32 8.50 -24.35
N PRO A 89 -13.50 8.33 -24.96
CA PRO A 89 -13.60 7.85 -26.34
C PRO A 89 -12.76 8.67 -27.34
N TYR A 90 -12.60 9.98 -27.10
CA TYR A 90 -11.74 10.82 -27.93
C TYR A 90 -10.26 10.49 -27.70
N VAL A 91 -9.81 10.39 -26.45
CA VAL A 91 -8.44 10.01 -26.10
C VAL A 91 -8.07 8.63 -26.65
N ALA A 92 -8.99 7.67 -26.53
CA ALA A 92 -8.83 6.32 -27.06
C ALA A 92 -8.62 6.34 -28.58
N LYS A 93 -9.44 7.13 -29.30
CA LYS A 93 -9.34 7.29 -30.75
C LYS A 93 -7.99 7.89 -31.14
N VAL A 94 -7.62 9.03 -30.55
CA VAL A 94 -6.37 9.72 -30.86
C VAL A 94 -5.16 8.81 -30.63
N LEU A 95 -5.08 8.15 -29.46
CA LEU A 95 -3.96 7.25 -29.17
C LEU A 95 -3.93 6.01 -30.07
N SER A 96 -5.09 5.52 -30.53
CA SER A 96 -5.16 4.36 -31.43
C SER A 96 -4.68 4.66 -32.84
N GLU A 97 -4.68 5.94 -33.25
CA GLU A 97 -4.20 6.38 -34.57
C GLU A 97 -2.67 6.59 -34.59
N GLU A 98 -2.01 6.63 -33.42
CA GLU A 98 -0.56 6.82 -33.28
C GLU A 98 0.24 5.52 -33.39
N PRO A 99 1.52 5.56 -33.85
CA PRO A 99 2.43 4.42 -33.79
C PRO A 99 2.63 3.88 -32.37
N VAL A 100 2.91 2.58 -32.24
CA VAL A 100 3.05 1.89 -30.94
C VAL A 100 4.15 2.53 -30.07
N GLU A 101 5.21 3.05 -30.70
CA GLU A 101 6.30 3.75 -30.03
C GLU A 101 5.81 5.01 -29.32
N ILE A 102 4.94 5.79 -29.98
CA ILE A 102 4.37 7.02 -29.44
C ILE A 102 3.41 6.72 -28.30
N GLN A 103 2.55 5.71 -28.46
CA GLN A 103 1.66 5.25 -27.38
C GLN A 103 2.44 4.89 -26.11
N ARG A 104 3.56 4.16 -26.26
CA ARG A 104 4.45 3.79 -25.14
C ARG A 104 5.11 5.01 -24.51
N THR A 105 5.56 5.97 -25.31
CA THR A 105 6.14 7.22 -24.80
C THR A 105 5.12 8.01 -23.97
N VAL A 106 3.87 8.12 -24.43
CA VAL A 106 2.80 8.80 -23.69
C VAL A 106 2.55 8.14 -22.33
N ILE A 107 2.52 6.81 -22.26
CA ILE A 107 2.41 6.07 -20.99
C ILE A 107 3.59 6.37 -20.07
N GLY A 108 4.81 6.43 -20.61
CA GLY A 108 6.02 6.77 -19.87
C GLY A 108 5.95 8.16 -19.23
N ILE A 109 5.55 9.17 -20.01
CA ILE A 109 5.36 10.55 -19.52
C ILE A 109 4.29 10.58 -18.42
N PHE A 110 3.14 9.93 -18.64
CA PHE A 110 2.06 9.90 -17.66
C PHE A 110 2.48 9.24 -16.34
N THR A 111 3.33 8.21 -16.41
CA THR A 111 3.88 7.53 -15.23
C THR A 111 4.79 8.47 -14.43
N ILE A 112 5.63 9.24 -15.11
CA ILE A 112 6.48 10.25 -14.47
C ILE A 112 5.62 11.31 -13.78
N LEU A 113 4.62 11.87 -14.48
CA LEU A 113 3.71 12.86 -13.90
C LEU A 113 2.97 12.32 -12.67
N LYS A 114 2.47 11.08 -12.71
CA LYS A 114 1.84 10.44 -11.55
C LYS A 114 2.79 10.20 -10.38
N SER A 115 4.07 9.98 -10.65
CA SER A 115 5.06 9.79 -9.60
C SER A 115 5.37 11.10 -8.86
N MET A 116 5.28 12.23 -9.57
CA MET A 116 5.46 13.56 -9.00
C MET A 116 4.27 13.95 -8.10
N THR A 117 3.04 13.59 -8.49
CA THR A 117 1.83 13.96 -7.72
C THR A 117 1.56 13.11 -6.48
N LYS A 118 2.20 11.93 -6.35
CA LYS A 118 2.09 11.08 -5.14
C LYS A 118 3.04 11.47 -4.01
N GLY A 119 4.00 12.38 -4.26
CA GLY A 119 4.91 12.95 -3.27
C GLY A 119 4.63 14.43 -3.05
N SER A 120 3.40 14.80 -2.69
CA SER A 120 3.05 16.21 -2.49
C SER A 120 2.10 16.37 -1.31
N SER A 121 2.67 16.33 -0.12
CA SER A 121 2.35 17.37 0.86
C SER A 121 3.19 18.59 0.47
N ASN A 122 2.61 19.80 0.42
CA ASN A 122 3.26 21.04 -0.06
C ASN A 122 4.66 21.32 0.52
N ILE A 123 4.96 20.76 1.69
CA ILE A 123 6.27 20.84 2.33
C ILE A 123 7.38 20.20 1.46
N GLU A 124 7.06 19.18 0.64
CA GLU A 124 8.04 18.44 -0.16
C GLU A 124 8.57 19.20 -1.38
N PHE A 125 7.76 20.06 -2.04
CA PHE A 125 8.21 20.77 -3.24
C PHE A 125 9.27 21.81 -2.92
N ARG A 126 9.01 22.68 -1.94
CA ARG A 126 9.97 23.70 -1.49
C ARG A 126 11.26 23.05 -1.01
N GLU A 127 11.16 22.01 -0.19
CA GLU A 127 12.33 21.29 0.33
C GLU A 127 13.13 20.60 -0.79
N TYR A 128 12.45 20.01 -1.78
CA TYR A 128 13.11 19.46 -2.96
C TYR A 128 13.83 20.53 -3.79
N ALA A 129 13.18 21.67 -4.02
CA ALA A 129 13.73 22.78 -4.79
C ALA A 129 14.99 23.34 -4.13
N HIS A 130 14.96 23.62 -2.82
CA HIS A 130 16.14 24.09 -2.08
C HIS A 130 17.28 23.08 -2.07
N ARG A 131 16.98 21.79 -1.95
CA ARG A 131 18.01 20.75 -1.91
C ARG A 131 18.69 20.55 -3.26
N LYS A 132 17.94 20.67 -4.35
CA LYS A 132 18.43 20.34 -5.70
C LYS A 132 18.93 21.55 -6.49
N TYR A 133 18.37 22.72 -6.23
CA TYR A 133 18.69 23.99 -6.90
C TYR A 133 18.88 25.10 -5.84
N PRO A 134 19.96 25.04 -5.05
CA PRO A 134 20.20 26.00 -3.97
C PRO A 134 20.39 27.45 -4.46
N GLU A 135 20.68 27.65 -5.73
CA GLU A 135 20.82 28.95 -6.39
C GLU A 135 19.50 29.57 -6.87
N LEU A 136 18.39 28.83 -6.78
CA LEU A 136 17.10 29.29 -7.25
C LEU A 136 16.47 30.29 -6.27
N ASP A 137 15.97 31.40 -6.81
CA ASP A 137 15.33 32.46 -6.01
C ASP A 137 14.00 31.97 -5.39
N GLU A 138 13.75 32.38 -4.15
CA GLU A 138 12.54 32.07 -3.39
C GLU A 138 11.26 32.57 -4.07
N ASP A 139 11.34 33.69 -4.77
CA ASP A 139 10.22 34.25 -5.51
C ASP A 139 9.83 33.34 -6.69
N ILE A 140 10.82 32.69 -7.31
CA ILE A 140 10.60 31.72 -8.40
C ILE A 140 10.02 30.42 -7.85
N ILE A 141 10.52 29.94 -6.71
CA ILE A 141 10.00 28.73 -6.06
C ILE A 141 8.53 28.93 -5.70
N THR A 142 8.19 30.08 -5.11
CA THR A 142 6.83 30.42 -4.70
C THR A 142 5.89 30.58 -5.90
N MET A 143 6.34 31.21 -6.99
CA MET A 143 5.54 31.33 -8.21
C MET A 143 5.20 29.97 -8.83
N ILE A 144 6.17 29.03 -8.84
CA ILE A 144 5.93 27.67 -9.36
C ILE A 144 5.00 26.89 -8.45
N GLU A 145 5.16 27.02 -7.13
CA GLU A 145 4.28 26.42 -6.13
C GLU A 145 2.82 26.86 -6.32
N ASP A 146 2.58 28.16 -6.49
CA ASP A 146 1.25 28.72 -6.76
C ASP A 146 0.61 28.16 -8.04
N ILE A 147 1.40 28.01 -9.12
CA ILE A 147 0.94 27.43 -10.39
C ILE A 147 0.53 25.96 -10.23
N LEU A 148 1.27 25.21 -9.42
CA LEU A 148 0.98 23.79 -9.17
C LEU A 148 -0.28 23.60 -8.30
N GLU A 149 -0.53 24.52 -7.36
CA GLU A 149 -1.72 24.47 -6.50
C GLU A 149 -2.99 24.98 -7.18
N HIS A 150 -2.88 25.96 -8.08
CA HIS A 150 -4.03 26.64 -8.70
C HIS A 150 -3.98 26.62 -10.24
N PRO A 151 -4.27 25.48 -10.90
CA PRO A 151 -4.07 25.29 -12.33
C PRO A 151 -5.06 26.04 -13.26
N GLN A 152 -5.83 27.02 -12.76
CA GLN A 152 -6.89 27.73 -13.52
C GLN A 152 -6.62 29.22 -13.77
N SER A 153 -5.42 29.74 -13.51
CA SER A 153 -5.05 31.13 -13.81
C SER A 153 -4.10 31.24 -15.01
N ALA A 154 -4.48 30.67 -16.15
CA ALA A 154 -3.90 31.00 -17.44
C ALA A 154 -5.00 30.97 -18.51
N GLY A 155 -5.76 32.05 -18.58
CA GLY A 155 -6.58 32.44 -19.73
C GLY A 155 -5.85 33.46 -20.56
#